data_AF-A0A085JD16-F1
#
_entry.id   AF-A0A085JD16-F1
#
_cell.length_a   1.000
_cell.length_b   1.000
_cell.length_c   1.000
_cell.angle_alpha   90.00
_cell.angle_beta   90.00
_cell.angle_gamma   90.00
#
_symmetry.space_group_name_H-M   'P 1'
#
loop_
_entity.id
_entity.type
_entity.pdbx_description
1 polymer ?
#
loop_
_entity_poly.entity_id
_entity_poly.type
_entity_poly.pdbx_seq_one_letter_code
_entity_poly.pdbx_strand_id
1 'polypeptide(L)'
;MAEAADYGLMVWDTKSPGTLSNVLELLSRKKSSVVFINKTKEFVIIKEPKDVDNLINFMSATSLQKVEEKIKLSEKLSLIKNQQMALI
;
A
#
# COMPACT_ATOMS: atom_id res chain seq x y z
N MET A 1 -4.67 -12.09 9.19
CA MET A 1 -5.77 -11.43 8.46
C MET A 1 -5.49 -11.37 6.95
N ALA A 2 -4.38 -10.79 6.50
CA ALA A 2 -3.99 -10.79 5.07
C ALA A 2 -3.76 -12.20 4.46
N GLU A 3 -3.36 -13.16 5.29
CA GLU A 3 -3.15 -14.54 4.89
C GLU A 3 -4.41 -15.24 4.37
N ALA A 4 -5.56 -15.02 5.03
CA ALA A 4 -6.83 -15.65 4.69
C ALA A 4 -7.71 -14.83 3.74
N ALA A 5 -7.37 -13.57 3.46
CA ALA A 5 -8.20 -12.69 2.64
C ALA A 5 -7.87 -12.84 1.15
N ASP A 6 -8.85 -13.07 0.28
CA ASP A 6 -8.64 -13.04 -1.18
C ASP A 6 -8.54 -11.61 -1.72
N TYR A 7 -9.11 -10.67 -0.97
CA TYR A 7 -9.17 -9.25 -1.28
C TYR A 7 -9.19 -8.40 0.00
N GLY A 8 -8.47 -7.28 0.02
CA GLY A 8 -8.50 -6.33 1.15
C GLY A 8 -9.40 -5.13 0.89
N LEU A 9 -10.26 -4.76 1.85
CA LEU A 9 -10.91 -3.44 1.86
C LEU A 9 -10.36 -2.64 3.04
N MET A 10 -9.85 -1.44 2.78
CA MET A 10 -9.32 -0.55 3.80
C MET A 10 -9.98 0.81 3.74
N VAL A 11 -10.17 1.43 4.90
CA VAL A 11 -10.43 2.87 5.02
C VAL A 11 -9.14 3.54 5.44
N TRP A 12 -8.74 4.60 4.73
CA TRP A 12 -7.48 5.27 4.96
C TRP A 12 -7.63 6.78 5.09
N ASP A 13 -6.91 7.35 6.04
CA ASP A 13 -6.88 8.77 6.39
C ASP A 13 -5.70 9.53 5.73
N THR A 14 -4.99 8.86 4.81
CA THR A 14 -3.77 9.34 4.12
C THR A 14 -2.55 9.53 5.02
N LYS A 15 -2.59 8.98 6.24
CA LYS A 15 -1.54 9.15 7.25
C LYS A 15 -1.14 7.84 7.95
N SER A 16 -2.08 6.92 8.13
CA SER A 16 -1.88 5.67 8.87
C SER A 16 -0.82 4.80 8.20
N PRO A 17 0.35 4.57 8.85
CA PRO A 17 1.36 3.65 8.36
C PRO A 17 0.88 2.20 8.36
N GLY A 18 0.01 1.85 9.32
CA GLY A 18 -0.53 0.50 9.45
C GLY A 18 -1.39 0.10 8.25
N THR A 19 -2.23 1.03 7.77
CA THR A 19 -3.05 0.76 6.58
C THR A 19 -2.19 0.54 5.34
N LEU A 20 -1.16 1.37 5.13
CA LEU A 20 -0.24 1.20 4.01
C LEU A 20 0.58 -0.10 4.14
N SER A 21 1.00 -0.47 5.34
CA SER A 21 1.66 -1.75 5.60
C SER A 21 0.77 -2.95 5.23
N ASN A 22 -0.53 -2.89 5.55
CA ASN A 22 -1.48 -3.95 5.20
C ASN A 22 -1.65 -4.07 3.67
N VAL A 23 -1.67 -2.93 2.96
CA VAL A 23 -1.71 -2.92 1.49
C VAL A 23 -0.45 -3.58 0.91
N LEU A 24 0.74 -3.25 1.40
CA LEU A 24 2.00 -3.84 0.94
C LEU A 24 2.08 -5.35 1.24
N GLU A 25 1.55 -5.79 2.39
CA GLU A 25 1.51 -7.22 2.75
C GLU A 25 0.59 -8.01 1.81
N LEU A 26 -0.54 -7.44 1.37
CA LEU A 26 -1.38 -8.08 0.37
C LEU A 26 -0.69 -8.11 -1.01
N LEU A 27 -0.06 -7.00 -1.41
CA LEU A 27 0.68 -6.92 -2.67
C LEU A 27 1.83 -7.93 -2.74
N SER A 28 2.59 -8.13 -1.66
CA SER A 28 3.67 -9.14 -1.63
C SER A 28 3.14 -10.56 -1.78
N ARG A 29 1.88 -10.80 -1.36
CA ARG A 29 1.15 -12.06 -1.55
C ARG A 29 0.37 -12.14 -2.86
N LYS A 30 0.56 -11.16 -3.78
CA LYS A 30 -0.16 -11.03 -5.06
C LYS A 30 -1.69 -10.91 -4.91
N LYS A 31 -2.13 -10.35 -3.78
CA LYS A 31 -3.54 -10.10 -3.48
C LYS A 31 -3.86 -8.62 -3.68
N SER A 32 -5.03 -8.37 -4.26
CA SER A 32 -5.48 -7.01 -4.54
C SER A 32 -6.20 -6.40 -3.33
N SER A 33 -6.28 -5.07 -3.30
CA SER A 33 -7.07 -4.34 -2.31
C SER A 33 -7.78 -3.11 -2.89
N VAL A 34 -8.90 -2.73 -2.28
CA VAL A 34 -9.55 -1.43 -2.46
C VAL A 34 -9.23 -0.61 -1.20
N VAL A 35 -8.73 0.61 -1.40
CA VAL A 35 -8.54 1.58 -0.34
C VAL A 35 -9.51 2.73 -0.55
N PHE A 36 -10.40 2.94 0.42
CA PHE A 36 -11.24 4.13 0.49
C PHE A 36 -10.46 5.29 1.12
N ILE A 37 -10.27 6.37 0.38
CA ILE A 37 -9.58 7.58 0.83
C ILE A 37 -10.60 8.50 1.51
N ASN A 38 -10.54 8.60 2.83
CA ASN A 38 -11.53 9.37 3.59
C ASN A 38 -11.52 10.87 3.25
N LYS A 39 -10.36 11.40 2.84
CA LYS A 39 -10.17 12.82 2.53
C LYS A 39 -10.88 13.25 1.24
N THR A 40 -10.76 12.44 0.19
CA THR A 40 -11.30 12.73 -1.15
C THR A 40 -12.57 11.93 -1.47
N LYS A 41 -12.95 11.00 -0.57
CA LYS A 41 -14.14 10.14 -0.69
C LYS A 41 -14.11 9.25 -1.93
N GLU A 42 -12.93 8.80 -2.33
CA GLU A 42 -12.74 7.95 -3.51
C GLU A 42 -12.20 6.56 -3.15
N PHE A 43 -12.45 5.60 -4.03
CA PHE A 43 -11.90 4.26 -3.94
C PHE A 43 -10.74 4.11 -4.90
N VAL A 44 -9.59 3.67 -4.38
CA VAL A 44 -8.38 3.38 -5.15
C VAL A 44 -8.15 1.88 -5.12
N ILE A 45 -8.04 1.29 -6.30
CA ILE A 45 -7.75 -0.14 -6.45
C ILE A 45 -6.24 -0.32 -6.53
N ILE A 46 -5.70 -1.24 -5.75
CA ILE A 46 -4.28 -1.58 -5.67
C ILE A 46 -4.10 -3.03 -6.06
N LYS A 47 -3.45 -3.27 -7.21
CA LYS A 47 -3.20 -4.61 -7.79
C LYS A 47 -1.71 -4.88 -7.98
N GLU A 48 -0.93 -3.84 -8.22
CA GLU A 48 0.50 -3.93 -8.51
C GLU A 48 1.29 -2.83 -7.79
N PRO A 49 2.63 -2.97 -7.65
CA PRO A 49 3.44 -2.04 -6.86
C PRO A 49 3.36 -0.59 -7.30
N LYS A 50 3.15 -0.30 -8.60
CA LYS A 50 2.99 1.08 -9.10
C LYS A 50 1.70 1.74 -8.62
N ASP A 51 0.67 0.96 -8.29
CA ASP A 51 -0.60 1.52 -7.81
C ASP A 51 -0.45 2.15 -6.41
N VAL A 52 0.59 1.76 -5.66
CA VAL A 52 0.90 2.37 -4.36
C VAL A 52 1.32 3.82 -4.52
N ASP A 53 1.87 4.22 -5.67
CA ASP A 53 2.21 5.62 -5.95
C ASP A 53 0.95 6.52 -5.92
N ASN A 54 -0.21 5.97 -6.29
CA ASN A 54 -1.49 6.68 -6.15
C ASN A 54 -1.81 6.98 -4.68
N LEU A 55 -1.52 6.06 -3.76
CA LEU A 55 -1.73 6.27 -2.32
C LEU A 55 -0.75 7.31 -1.77
N ILE A 56 0.51 7.26 -2.20
CA ILE A 56 1.55 8.21 -1.78
C ILE A 56 1.18 9.64 -2.18
N ASN A 57 0.57 9.84 -3.36
CA ASN A 57 0.12 11.15 -3.82
C ASN A 57 -0.95 11.81 -2.92
N PHE A 58 -1.67 11.04 -2.11
CA PHE A 58 -2.62 11.59 -1.13
C PHE A 58 -1.98 11.99 0.21
N MET A 59 -0.72 11.60 0.44
CA MET A 59 0.01 11.90 1.67
C MET A 59 0.63 13.30 1.63
N SER A 60 0.68 13.97 2.77
CA SER A 60 1.58 15.10 2.94
C SER A 60 3.04 14.62 3.06
N ALA A 61 4.00 15.45 2.71
CA ALA A 61 5.44 15.15 2.89
C ALA A 61 5.78 14.71 4.32
N THR A 62 5.18 15.36 5.33
CA THR A 62 5.35 15.01 6.75
C THR A 62 4.77 13.63 7.10
N SER A 63 3.66 13.22 6.46
CA SER A 63 3.06 11.92 6.69
C SER A 63 3.86 10.83 5.98
N LEU A 64 4.32 11.12 4.76
CA LEU A 64 5.18 10.23 3.99
C LEU A 64 6.50 9.95 4.73
N GLN A 65 7.15 10.98 5.28
CA GLN A 65 8.37 10.81 6.07
C GLN A 65 8.14 9.89 7.27
N LYS A 66 7.06 10.10 8.04
CA LYS A 66 6.70 9.24 9.18
C LYS A 66 6.44 7.80 8.77
N VAL A 67 5.82 7.59 7.61
CA VAL A 67 5.58 6.26 7.07
C VAL A 67 6.90 5.62 6.66
N GLU A 68 7.77 6.33 5.95
CA GLU A 68 9.10 5.83 5.57
C GLU A 68 9.89 5.41 6.81
N GLU A 69 9.96 6.26 7.84
CA GLU A 69 10.67 5.95 9.09
C GLU A 69 10.10 4.72 9.82
N LYS A 70 8.77 4.55 9.82
CA LYS A 70 8.11 3.46 10.56
C LYS A 70 8.10 2.13 9.85
N ILE A 71 7.86 2.12 8.54
CA ILE A 71 7.63 0.87 7.79
C ILE A 71 8.65 0.64 6.69
N LYS A 72 9.59 1.57 6.47
CA LYS A 72 10.58 1.52 5.38
C LYS A 72 9.91 1.27 4.03
N LEU A 73 8.96 2.14 3.70
CA LEU A 73 8.05 2.01 2.55
C LEU A 73 8.82 1.78 1.25
N SER A 74 9.86 2.58 1.01
CA SER A 74 10.70 2.51 -0.19
C SER A 74 11.42 1.16 -0.33
N GLU A 75 11.96 0.64 0.77
CA GLU A 75 12.64 -0.66 0.84
C GLU A 75 11.65 -1.80 0.53
N LYS A 76 10.48 -1.78 1.18
CA LYS A 76 9.43 -2.79 0.97
C LYS A 76 8.92 -2.79 -0.47
N LEU A 77 8.66 -1.62 -1.05
CA LEU A 77 8.21 -1.52 -2.45
C LEU A 77 9.26 -2.06 -3.43
N SER A 78 10.53 -1.75 -3.19
CA SER A 78 11.63 -2.25 -4.01
C SER A 78 11.74 -3.78 -3.96
N LEU A 79 11.59 -4.36 -2.76
CA LEU A 79 11.58 -5.81 -2.58
C LEU A 79 10.42 -6.47 -3.36
N ILE A 80 9.21 -5.92 -3.26
CA ILE A 80 8.04 -6.46 -3.96
C ILE A 80 8.23 -6.38 -5.48
N LYS A 81 8.74 -5.26 -6.00
CA LYS A 81 9.02 -5.09 -7.44
C LYS A 81 10.03 -6.15 -7.92
N ASN A 82 11.11 -6.35 -7.18
CA ASN A 82 12.15 -7.35 -7.52
C ASN A 82 11.63 -8.79 -7.46
N GLN A 83 10.82 -9.13 -6.45
CA GLN A 83 10.20 -10.45 -6.33
C GLN A 83 9.28 -10.76 -7.51
N GLN A 84 8.54 -9.77 -8.01
CA GLN A 84 7.67 -9.95 -9.18
C GLN A 84 8.48 -10.11 -10.48
N MET A 85 9.62 -9.42 -10.62
CA MET A 85 10.51 -9.57 -11.78
C MET A 85 11.26 -10.91 -11.81
N ALA A 86 11.62 -11.47 -10.65
CA ALA A 86 12.36 -12.74 -10.58
C ALA A 86 11.51 -13.99 -10.92
N LEU A 87 10.20 -13.82 -11.15
CA LEU A 87 9.24 -14.89 -11.45
C LEU A 87 8.82 -14.91 -12.93
N ILE A 88 9.50 -14.14 -13.78
CA ILE A 88 9.30 -14.03 -15.24
C ILE A 88 10.49 -14.70 -15.94
#